data_AF-A0AAP9QA93-F1
#
_entry.id   AF-A0AAP9QA93-F1
#
_cell.length_a   1.000
_cell.length_b   1.000
_cell.length_c   1.000
_cell.angle_alpha   90.00
_cell.angle_beta   90.00
_cell.angle_gamma   90.00
#
_symmetry.space_group_name_H-M   'P 1'
#
loop_
_entity.id
_entity.type
_entity.pdbx_description
1 polymer ?
#
loop_
_entity_poly.entity_id
_entity_poly.type
_entity_poly.pdbx_seq_one_letter_code
_entity_poly.pdbx_strand_id
1 'polypeptide(L)'
;MKKIPLDVLEQKAKKISRDTLGDYILPDDIFSQLALGTIIDGDDRVFVLFIPKELAKDAIDILRVRMNVYSGEGFVEYIGLERKE
;
A
#
# COMPACT_ATOMS: atom_id res chain seq x y z
N MET A 1 21.36 -13.01 -3.53
CA MET A 1 21.18 -11.72 -2.81
C MET A 1 20.47 -11.98 -1.49
N LYS A 2 20.74 -11.18 -0.45
CA LYS A 2 20.05 -11.32 0.85
C LYS A 2 18.70 -10.60 0.79
N LYS A 3 17.65 -11.21 1.36
CA LYS A 3 16.33 -10.56 1.49
C LYS A 3 16.42 -9.36 2.43
N ILE A 4 15.76 -8.27 2.05
CA ILE A 4 15.58 -7.09 2.86
C ILE A 4 14.53 -7.41 3.93
N PRO A 5 14.75 -6.98 5.20
CA PRO A 5 13.77 -7.18 6.27
C PRO A 5 12.40 -6.58 5.96
N LEU A 6 11.34 -7.22 6.45
CA LEU A 6 9.95 -6.83 6.15
C LEU A 6 9.63 -5.43 6.65
N ASP A 7 10.11 -5.06 7.84
CA ASP A 7 9.95 -3.73 8.44
C ASP A 7 10.58 -2.65 7.56
N VAL A 8 11.76 -2.91 6.97
CA VAL A 8 12.42 -1.99 6.04
C VAL A 8 11.59 -1.82 4.75
N LEU A 9 11.06 -2.92 4.22
CA LEU A 9 10.17 -2.86 3.05
C LEU A 9 8.87 -2.12 3.35
N GLU A 10 8.31 -2.31 4.55
CA GLU A 10 7.09 -1.62 5.00
C GLU A 10 7.32 -0.11 5.12
N GLN A 11 8.44 0.33 5.69
CA GLN A 11 8.77 1.75 5.78
C GLN A 11 8.95 2.39 4.41
N LYS A 12 9.59 1.69 3.47
CA LYS A 12 9.71 2.15 2.08
C LYS A 12 8.35 2.24 1.39
N ALA A 13 7.51 1.22 1.55
CA ALA A 13 6.16 1.23 1.01
C ALA A 13 5.32 2.37 1.58
N LYS A 14 5.36 2.61 2.90
CA LYS A 14 4.69 3.74 3.55
C LYS A 14 5.14 5.09 2.97
N LYS A 15 6.44 5.25 2.69
CA LYS A 15 6.95 6.47 2.05
C LYS A 15 6.37 6.64 0.65
N ILE A 16 6.48 5.61 -0.21
CA ILE A 16 5.90 5.61 -1.56
C ILE A 16 4.41 5.95 -1.49
N SER A 17 3.68 5.36 -0.53
CA SER A 17 2.26 5.62 -0.35
C SER A 17 1.95 7.07 -0.01
N ARG A 18 2.68 7.69 0.93
CA ARG A 18 2.47 9.10 1.28
C ARG A 18 2.77 10.02 0.10
N ASP A 19 3.88 9.77 -0.58
CA ASP A 19 4.30 10.57 -1.75
C ASP A 19 3.25 10.46 -2.86
N THR A 20 2.72 9.25 -3.11
CA THR A 20 1.68 9.00 -4.11
C THR A 20 0.36 9.67 -3.74
N LEU A 21 -0.13 9.46 -2.51
CA LEU A 21 -1.43 9.96 -2.06
C LEU A 21 -1.50 11.50 -1.97
N GLY A 22 -0.36 12.20 -1.98
CA GLY A 22 -0.32 13.65 -2.07
C GLY A 22 -1.13 14.20 -3.26
N ASP A 23 -1.13 13.48 -4.38
CA ASP A 23 -1.80 13.86 -5.63
C ASP A 23 -3.27 13.42 -5.71
N TYR A 24 -3.80 12.77 -4.68
CA TYR A 24 -5.15 12.18 -4.70
C TYR A 24 -6.06 12.78 -3.64
N ILE A 25 -7.36 12.78 -3.92
CA ILE A 25 -8.38 13.21 -2.97
C ILE A 25 -8.55 12.09 -1.95
N LEU A 26 -8.21 12.39 -0.71
CA LEU A 26 -8.37 11.48 0.42
C LEU A 26 -9.24 12.14 1.49
N PRO A 27 -10.55 11.86 1.49
CA PRO A 27 -11.46 12.34 2.51
C PRO A 27 -11.03 11.94 3.93
N ASP A 28 -11.21 12.83 4.91
CA ASP A 28 -10.79 12.60 6.30
C ASP A 28 -11.47 11.40 6.95
N ASP A 29 -12.74 11.15 6.61
CA ASP A 29 -13.52 10.00 7.06
C ASP A 29 -12.90 8.68 6.56
N ILE A 30 -12.41 8.65 5.32
CA ILE A 30 -11.66 7.52 4.77
C ILE A 30 -10.31 7.37 5.47
N PHE A 31 -9.57 8.48 5.62
CA PHE A 31 -8.24 8.46 6.22
C PHE A 31 -8.22 7.82 7.61
N SER A 32 -9.22 8.15 8.44
CA SER A 32 -9.38 7.61 9.80
C SER A 32 -9.62 6.10 9.87
N GLN A 33 -10.05 5.48 8.76
CA GLN A 33 -10.40 4.06 8.68
C GLN A 33 -9.33 3.21 7.99
N LEU A 34 -8.25 3.82 7.49
CA LEU A 34 -7.24 3.11 6.72
C LEU A 34 -6.50 2.08 7.58
N ALA A 35 -6.44 0.86 7.07
CA ALA A 35 -5.60 -0.22 7.57
C ALA A 35 -4.48 -0.53 6.57
N LEU A 36 -3.36 -1.06 7.08
CA LEU A 36 -2.25 -1.54 6.27
C LEU A 36 -2.17 -3.07 6.38
N GLY A 37 -2.23 -3.73 5.23
CA GLY A 37 -2.05 -5.17 5.09
C GLY A 37 -0.78 -5.49 4.31
N THR A 38 -0.32 -6.74 4.43
CA THR A 38 0.78 -7.27 3.63
C THR A 38 0.35 -8.58 2.99
N ILE A 39 0.55 -8.70 1.68
CA ILE A 39 0.34 -9.92 0.90
C ILE A 39 1.72 -10.44 0.46
N ILE A 40 1.91 -11.75 0.60
CA ILE A 40 3.11 -12.44 0.09
C ILE A 40 2.78 -12.92 -1.32
N ASP A 41 3.51 -12.42 -2.31
CA ASP A 41 3.34 -12.83 -3.71
C ASP A 41 4.69 -13.27 -4.27
N GLY A 42 4.93 -14.59 -4.22
CA GLY A 42 6.23 -15.17 -4.53
C GLY A 42 7.36 -14.56 -3.71
N ASP A 43 8.29 -13.92 -4.42
CA ASP A 43 9.43 -13.21 -3.81
C ASP A 43 9.16 -11.71 -3.60
N ASP A 44 7.95 -11.22 -3.84
CA ASP A 44 7.59 -9.83 -3.55
C ASP A 44 6.78 -9.71 -2.25
N ARG A 45 6.68 -8.48 -1.75
CA ARG A 45 5.76 -8.09 -0.69
C ARG A 45 4.86 -6.99 -1.22
N VAL A 46 3.55 -7.22 -1.20
CA VAL A 46 2.57 -6.23 -1.60
C VAL A 46 1.96 -5.62 -0.36
N PHE A 47 2.20 -4.34 -0.14
CA PHE A 47 1.61 -3.58 0.94
C PHE A 47 0.33 -2.92 0.45
N VAL A 48 -0.77 -3.21 1.13
CA VAL A 48 -2.11 -2.77 0.73
C VAL A 48 -2.65 -1.81 1.79
N LEU A 49 -2.93 -0.57 1.38
CA LEU A 49 -3.77 0.35 2.13
C LEU A 49 -5.21 0.09 1.73
N PHE A 50 -6.07 -0.19 2.71
CA PHE A 50 -7.47 -0.53 2.47
C PHE A 50 -8.38 -0.01 3.59
N ILE A 51 -9.67 0.10 3.30
CA ILE A 51 -10.72 0.34 4.29
C ILE A 51 -11.29 -1.02 4.69
N PRO A 52 -11.14 -1.45 5.96
CA PRO A 52 -11.73 -2.70 6.43
C PRO A 52 -13.26 -2.61 6.42
N LYS A 53 -13.91 -3.72 6.09
CA LYS A 53 -15.36 -3.94 6.24
C LYS A 53 -15.59 -5.18 7.10
N GLU A 54 -16.86 -5.44 7.43
CA GLU A 54 -17.25 -6.59 8.26
C GLU A 54 -16.75 -7.92 7.69
N LEU A 55 -16.82 -8.09 6.37
CA LEU A 55 -16.26 -9.24 5.68
C LEU A 55 -15.02 -8.81 4.88
N ALA A 56 -13.97 -9.62 4.94
CA ALA A 56 -12.71 -9.34 4.24
C ALA A 56 -12.88 -9.17 2.72
N LYS A 57 -13.85 -9.87 2.11
CA LYS A 57 -14.16 -9.76 0.67
C LYS A 57 -14.71 -8.39 0.27
N ASP A 58 -15.25 -7.64 1.23
CA ASP A 58 -15.87 -6.34 1.02
C ASP A 58 -14.90 -5.20 1.37
N ALA A 59 -13.67 -5.52 1.80
CA ALA A 59 -12.62 -4.53 2.02
C ALA A 59 -12.36 -3.74 0.72
N ILE A 60 -12.18 -2.43 0.88
CA ILE A 60 -11.96 -1.53 -0.26
C ILE A 60 -10.49 -1.19 -0.30
N ASP A 61 -9.80 -1.66 -1.33
CA ASP A 61 -8.41 -1.30 -1.55
C ASP A 61 -8.30 0.13 -2.03
N ILE A 62 -7.37 0.87 -1.45
CA ILE A 62 -7.13 2.28 -1.74
C ILE A 62 -5.83 2.44 -2.53
N LEU A 63 -4.79 1.74 -2.12
CA LEU A 63 -3.48 1.81 -2.74
C LEU A 63 -2.75 0.49 -2.51
N ARG A 64 -2.08 -0.01 -3.54
CA ARG A 64 -1.19 -1.17 -3.43
C ARG A 64 0.22 -0.82 -3.89
N VAL A 65 1.20 -1.14 -3.07
CA VAL A 65 2.62 -0.95 -3.37
C VAL A 65 3.31 -2.31 -3.35
N ARG A 66 3.84 -2.72 -4.50
CA ARG A 66 4.63 -3.94 -4.63
C ARG A 66 6.09 -3.64 -4.39
N MET A 67 6.72 -4.40 -3.51
CA MET A 67 8.11 -4.27 -3.12
C MET A 67 8.89 -5.54 -3.46
N ASN A 68 9.98 -5.40 -4.20
CA ASN A 68 10.91 -6.50 -4.43
C ASN A 68 11.73 -6.77 -3.17
N VAL A 69 11.77 -8.01 -2.68
CA VAL A 69 12.47 -8.32 -1.41
C VAL A 69 13.99 -8.30 -1.51
N TYR A 70 14.58 -8.28 -2.71
CA TYR A 70 16.03 -8.31 -2.89
C TYR A 70 16.60 -6.93 -3.24
N SER A 71 15.98 -6.19 -4.16
CA SER A 71 16.40 -4.82 -4.51
C SER A 71 15.79 -3.77 -3.57
N GLY A 72 14.62 -4.05 -3.02
CA GLY A 72 13.86 -3.09 -2.22
C GLY A 72 13.33 -1.93 -3.05
N GLU A 73 13.28 -2.09 -4.37
CA GLU A 73 12.55 -1.22 -5.28
C GLU A 73 11.06 -1.49 -5.10
N GLY A 74 10.28 -0.40 -5.17
CA GLY A 74 8.85 -0.42 -4.98
C GLY A 74 8.15 0.34 -6.09
N PHE A 75 7.00 -0.14 -6.51
CA PHE A 75 6.14 0.57 -7.44
C PHE A 75 4.67 0.46 -7.03
N VAL A 76 3.88 1.44 -7.44
CA VAL A 76 2.45 1.48 -7.21
C VAL A 76 1.76 0.62 -8.26
N GLU A 77 1.10 -0.46 -7.84
CA GLU A 77 0.39 -1.37 -8.76
C GLU A 77 -1.08 -1.00 -8.94
N TYR A 78 -1.66 -0.25 -7.99
CA TYR A 78 -3.07 0.12 -8.01
C TYR A 78 -3.35 1.36 -7.16
N ILE A 79 -4.25 2.24 -7.64
CA ILE A 79 -4.78 3.39 -6.90
C ILE A 79 -6.30 3.43 -7.12
N GLY A 80 -7.06 3.39 -6.03
CA GLY A 80 -8.53 3.40 -6.02
C GLY A 80 -9.14 4.77 -5.75
N LEU A 81 -8.36 5.85 -5.83
CA LEU A 81 -8.78 7.22 -5.54
C LEU A 81 -8.82 8.08 -6.80
N GLU A 82 -9.65 9.12 -6.75
CA GLU A 82 -9.66 10.18 -7.75
C GLU A 82 -8.46 11.12 -7.54
N ARG A 83 -7.86 11.55 -8.65
CA ARG A 83 -6.73 12.48 -8.65
C ARG A 83 -7.24 13.90 -8.36
N LYS A 84 -6.44 14.71 -7.66
CA LYS A 84 -6.66 16.16 -7.58
C LYS A 84 -6.37 16.76 -8.96
N GLU A 85 -7.32 17.52 -9.50
CA GLU A 85 -7.10 18.34 -10.71
C GLU A 85 -6.12 19.49 -10.47
#